data_AF-A0A8S1TR50-F1
#
_entry.id   AF-A0A8S1TR50-F1
#
_cell.length_a   1.000
_cell.length_b   1.000
_cell.length_c   1.000
_cell.angle_alpha   90.00
_cell.angle_beta   90.00
_cell.angle_gamma   90.00
#
_symmetry.space_group_name_H-M   'P 1'
#
loop_
_entity.id
_entity.type
_entity.pdbx_description
1 polymer ?
#
loop_
_entity_poly.entity_id
_entity_poly.type
_entity_poly.pdbx_seq_one_letter_code
_entity_poly.pdbx_strand_id
1 'polypeptide(L)'
;MKSQIEVLIHFKKFTNIDLFTQGIYQIRVHIPEAQPYLIFNSIRRDPQTSNEVDQNFVFYEENIEDKYFYSQGFLIRYEDEEMPTNIGCVFRQQETQNIEIVIELLFLDKKLLGDLFVDNLKEVALSIKQQMQIISRATLTVSNALTYNQAYYPVEFDSAHFCLLETQIHTIPIQFSFTKQQLVAELQTQEKLQQLLNQSIYLMLDNRKQLIKQLDSLQNEKKLTQLQYEEKYYDLNDREIDDQIMKSLHDLHHDMYMLWCELVNAIKENHQKLQDQLEQEYLCQMMQRWQNCVFLNKSEFKPLDQALLNGRNNHEQAKQYRNQINSQELDAIKYTELLQPLNANPFIFKHTCVQKGFMQKPQNSLIHYVVLVHGYQGTSYDMRYWKSILTIRFKDKIRLICPTCNDGTSNKPIQEQAQLLANEVENYIKDENVTEFRLSFIGHSLGGLIIRAALPELSEYKQFMHTYLSLGSPHCGYASSESVLVDTGLMMIQKWNKCKTLEELSQRDHKDIKNTYIYNLSKVEGLNWFDNVVLMSSFQDHYVPFHSALIQKIENSNDQRVQAYNEIVSNILSKCGKIDRFDINFLITKKKLDKFIGRAAHIEFIDNLILVKMFIYLYDEYFH
;
A
#
# COMPACT_ATOMS: atom_id res chain seq x y z
N MET A 1 -19.45 15.51 -32.91
CA MET A 1 -18.80 14.17 -33.00
C MET A 1 -19.42 13.22 -31.98
N LYS A 2 -19.67 11.95 -32.31
CA LYS A 2 -20.03 10.93 -31.31
C LYS A 2 -19.02 9.79 -31.40
N SER A 3 -18.10 9.71 -30.45
CA SER A 3 -17.23 8.56 -30.32
C SER A 3 -17.80 7.49 -29.38
N GLN A 4 -17.35 6.26 -29.57
CA GLN A 4 -17.67 5.14 -28.71
C GLN A 4 -16.38 4.58 -28.13
N ILE A 5 -16.35 4.47 -26.80
CA ILE A 5 -15.21 4.00 -26.04
C ILE A 5 -15.49 2.57 -25.55
N GLU A 6 -14.55 1.68 -25.80
CA GLU A 6 -14.53 0.35 -25.21
C GLU A 6 -13.66 0.37 -23.96
N VAL A 7 -14.16 -0.24 -22.90
CA VAL A 7 -13.49 -0.35 -21.59
C VAL A 7 -13.42 -1.81 -21.21
N LEU A 8 -12.22 -2.35 -21.15
CA LEU A 8 -11.94 -3.68 -20.64
C LEU A 8 -11.52 -3.57 -19.19
N ILE A 9 -12.24 -4.26 -18.29
CA ILE A 9 -11.86 -4.40 -16.89
C ILE A 9 -11.56 -5.87 -16.66
N HIS A 10 -10.35 -6.19 -16.22
CA HIS A 10 -9.90 -7.54 -15.90
C HIS A 10 -9.44 -7.62 -14.45
N PHE A 11 -9.95 -8.62 -13.73
CA PHE A 11 -9.57 -8.97 -12.38
C PHE A 11 -8.70 -10.20 -12.42
N LYS A 12 -7.47 -10.09 -11.91
CA LYS A 12 -6.54 -11.20 -11.81
C LYS A 12 -6.79 -12.01 -10.55
N LYS A 13 -6.74 -11.32 -9.41
CA LYS A 13 -6.75 -11.93 -8.09
C LYS A 13 -7.41 -11.02 -7.07
N PHE A 14 -8.14 -11.65 -6.16
CA PHE A 14 -8.61 -11.04 -4.94
C PHE A 14 -7.78 -11.59 -3.77
N THR A 15 -7.24 -10.72 -2.92
CA THR A 15 -6.49 -11.11 -1.72
C THR A 15 -7.24 -10.61 -0.51
N ASN A 16 -7.72 -11.55 0.32
CA ASN A 16 -8.22 -11.20 1.64
C ASN A 16 -7.02 -10.77 2.50
N ILE A 17 -7.01 -9.51 2.91
CA ILE A 17 -5.97 -9.02 3.81
C ILE A 17 -6.48 -9.05 5.25
N ASP A 18 -7.70 -8.56 5.50
CA ASP A 18 -8.23 -8.37 6.86
C ASP A 18 -9.78 -8.41 6.91
N LEU A 19 -10.41 -9.33 6.18
CA LEU A 19 -11.85 -9.58 6.29
C LEU A 19 -12.15 -10.52 7.46
N PHE A 20 -12.79 -10.00 8.50
CA PHE A 20 -13.08 -10.73 9.75
C PHE A 20 -14.30 -11.63 9.71
N THR A 21 -15.13 -11.52 8.66
CA THR A 21 -16.40 -12.24 8.62
C THR A 21 -16.35 -13.31 7.54
N GLN A 22 -16.52 -14.56 7.95
CA GLN A 22 -16.63 -15.65 7.00
C GLN A 22 -17.94 -15.53 6.21
N GLY A 23 -17.89 -15.80 4.92
CA GLY A 23 -19.07 -15.75 4.07
C GLY A 23 -18.72 -15.70 2.58
N ILE A 24 -19.75 -15.57 1.76
CA ILE A 24 -19.58 -15.48 0.30
C ILE A 24 -19.40 -14.02 -0.06
N TYR A 25 -18.36 -13.75 -0.84
CA TYR A 25 -18.03 -12.46 -1.40
C TYR A 25 -18.22 -12.48 -2.91
N GLN A 26 -18.61 -11.35 -3.49
CA GLN A 26 -18.71 -11.18 -4.93
C GLN A 26 -18.38 -9.74 -5.31
N ILE A 27 -17.69 -9.56 -6.43
CA ILE A 27 -17.38 -8.23 -6.94
C ILE A 27 -18.46 -7.85 -7.95
N ARG A 28 -19.03 -6.66 -7.80
CA ARG A 28 -19.93 -6.05 -8.78
C ARG A 28 -19.32 -4.79 -9.36
N VAL A 29 -19.42 -4.63 -10.66
CA VAL A 29 -18.84 -3.50 -11.39
C VAL A 29 -19.91 -2.84 -12.23
N HIS A 30 -19.89 -1.51 -12.27
CA HIS A 30 -20.58 -0.77 -13.32
C HIS A 30 -19.81 0.50 -13.67
N ILE A 31 -20.08 0.98 -14.87
CA ILE A 31 -19.62 2.27 -15.38
C ILE A 31 -20.89 3.07 -15.68
N PRO A 32 -21.09 4.27 -15.08
CA PRO A 32 -22.24 5.11 -15.39
C PRO A 32 -22.38 5.33 -16.90
N GLU A 33 -23.59 5.16 -17.42
CA GLU A 33 -23.92 5.32 -18.86
C GLU A 33 -23.23 4.35 -19.83
N ALA A 34 -22.50 3.34 -19.34
CA ALA A 34 -21.98 2.27 -20.16
C ALA A 34 -22.85 1.01 -20.11
N GLN A 35 -22.66 0.11 -21.07
CA GLN A 35 -23.29 -1.21 -21.10
C GLN A 35 -22.22 -2.31 -21.14
N PRO A 36 -22.18 -3.23 -20.16
CA PRO A 36 -21.39 -4.44 -20.26
C PRO A 36 -21.97 -5.37 -21.34
N TYR A 37 -21.12 -6.01 -22.14
CA TYR A 37 -21.60 -6.89 -23.22
C TYR A 37 -20.77 -8.15 -23.47
N LEU A 38 -19.55 -8.22 -22.94
CA LEU A 38 -18.67 -9.38 -23.16
C LEU A 38 -17.94 -9.73 -21.87
N ILE A 39 -18.30 -10.87 -21.29
CA ILE A 39 -17.50 -11.51 -20.23
C ILE A 39 -16.43 -12.37 -20.91
N PHE A 40 -15.24 -12.40 -20.33
CA PHE A 40 -14.25 -13.39 -20.69
C PHE A 40 -13.54 -13.94 -19.47
N ASN A 41 -13.18 -15.21 -19.57
CA ASN A 41 -12.34 -15.89 -18.61
C ASN A 41 -10.96 -16.06 -19.24
N SER A 42 -9.94 -15.61 -18.53
CA SER A 42 -8.57 -15.98 -18.86
C SER A 42 -8.44 -17.49 -18.67
N ILE A 43 -7.66 -18.18 -19.50
CA ILE A 43 -7.47 -19.62 -19.34
C ILE A 43 -6.92 -19.83 -17.93
N ARG A 44 -7.70 -20.49 -17.05
CA ARG A 44 -7.18 -21.11 -15.84
C ARG A 44 -6.18 -22.13 -16.34
N ARG A 45 -4.90 -21.75 -16.44
CA ARG A 45 -3.85 -22.77 -16.33
C ARG A 45 -4.03 -23.22 -14.91
N ASP A 46 -4.75 -24.33 -14.73
CA ASP A 46 -4.83 -24.99 -13.44
C ASP A 46 -3.42 -24.96 -12.89
N PRO A 47 -3.19 -24.26 -11.75
CA PRO A 47 -1.97 -24.51 -11.03
C PRO A 47 -1.94 -26.03 -10.85
N GLN A 48 -0.77 -26.64 -11.00
CA GLN A 48 -0.56 -28.02 -10.57
C GLN A 48 -0.65 -28.10 -9.03
N THR A 49 -1.77 -27.68 -8.46
CA THR A 49 -2.18 -27.91 -7.09
C THR A 49 -3.28 -28.95 -7.15
N SER A 50 -2.88 -30.16 -6.80
CA SER A 50 -3.60 -31.43 -6.80
C SER A 50 -4.81 -31.50 -5.85
N ASN A 51 -5.53 -30.39 -5.63
CA ASN A 51 -6.61 -30.34 -4.67
C ASN A 51 -7.93 -30.04 -5.37
N GLU A 52 -8.87 -31.00 -5.34
CA GLU A 52 -10.28 -30.88 -5.77
C GLU A 52 -11.06 -29.74 -5.06
N VAL A 53 -10.40 -29.02 -4.14
CA VAL A 53 -10.96 -27.99 -3.25
C VAL A 53 -11.29 -26.69 -4.02
N ASP A 54 -10.60 -26.37 -5.12
CA ASP A 54 -10.81 -25.10 -5.87
C ASP A 54 -12.16 -24.98 -6.58
N GLN A 55 -12.79 -26.10 -6.97
CA GLN A 55 -14.12 -26.07 -7.59
C GLN A 55 -15.24 -25.81 -6.57
N ASN A 56 -15.00 -26.11 -5.29
CA ASN A 56 -15.99 -25.99 -4.23
C ASN A 56 -16.12 -24.56 -3.66
N PHE A 57 -15.27 -23.62 -4.07
CA PHE A 57 -15.33 -22.23 -3.61
C PHE A 57 -16.19 -21.31 -4.47
N VAL A 58 -16.57 -21.71 -5.68
CA VAL A 58 -17.39 -20.87 -6.57
C VAL A 58 -18.87 -21.16 -6.41
N PHE A 59 -19.58 -20.22 -5.78
CA PHE A 59 -21.01 -20.30 -5.47
C PHE A 59 -21.89 -19.68 -6.56
N TYR A 60 -21.43 -18.57 -7.12
CA TYR A 60 -22.13 -17.84 -8.18
C TYR A 60 -21.26 -17.83 -9.42
N GLU A 61 -21.84 -18.15 -10.57
CA GLU A 61 -21.20 -17.91 -11.85
C GLU A 61 -21.17 -16.41 -12.14
N GLU A 62 -20.13 -15.99 -12.85
CA GLU A 62 -20.07 -14.66 -13.42
C GLU A 62 -21.25 -14.37 -14.34
N ASN A 63 -21.79 -13.15 -14.26
CA ASN A 63 -22.89 -12.77 -15.15
C ASN A 63 -22.93 -11.26 -15.40
N ILE A 64 -23.65 -10.91 -16.47
CA ILE A 64 -24.08 -9.55 -16.75
C ILE A 64 -25.58 -9.48 -16.45
N GLU A 65 -25.98 -8.50 -15.65
CA GLU A 65 -27.37 -8.23 -15.34
C GLU A 65 -27.59 -6.71 -15.42
N ASP A 66 -28.46 -6.30 -16.35
CA ASP A 66 -28.68 -4.91 -16.75
C ASP A 66 -27.38 -4.17 -17.09
N LYS A 67 -26.97 -3.23 -16.22
CA LYS A 67 -25.77 -2.39 -16.36
C LYS A 67 -24.59 -2.88 -15.52
N TYR A 68 -24.73 -4.01 -14.85
CA TYR A 68 -23.74 -4.53 -13.91
C TYR A 68 -23.07 -5.79 -14.46
N PHE A 69 -21.76 -5.86 -14.24
CA PHE A 69 -21.01 -7.10 -14.31
C PHE A 69 -20.80 -7.64 -12.90
N TYR A 70 -21.02 -8.92 -12.70
CA TYR A 70 -20.72 -9.63 -11.46
C TYR A 70 -19.63 -10.67 -11.71
N SER A 71 -18.61 -10.69 -10.85
CA SER A 71 -17.59 -11.74 -10.83
C SER A 71 -18.18 -13.06 -10.34
N GLN A 72 -17.36 -14.11 -10.28
CA GLN A 72 -17.69 -15.27 -9.47
C GLN A 72 -17.98 -14.87 -8.02
N GLY A 73 -18.91 -15.58 -7.39
CA GLY A 73 -19.09 -15.55 -5.94
C GLY A 73 -18.18 -16.56 -5.28
N PHE A 74 -17.32 -16.13 -4.36
CA PHE A 74 -16.31 -16.96 -3.71
C PHE A 74 -16.40 -16.91 -2.18
N LEU A 75 -16.14 -18.03 -1.51
CA LEU A 75 -16.15 -18.12 -0.04
C LEU A 75 -14.79 -17.72 0.53
N ILE A 76 -14.80 -16.83 1.52
CA ILE A 76 -13.63 -16.48 2.33
C ILE A 76 -13.82 -17.04 3.74
N ARG A 77 -12.81 -17.75 4.25
CA ARG A 77 -12.82 -18.40 5.57
C ARG A 77 -11.70 -17.89 6.47
N TYR A 78 -10.54 -17.58 5.90
CA TYR A 78 -9.34 -17.23 6.66
C TYR A 78 -8.77 -15.89 6.23
N GLU A 79 -8.07 -15.23 7.14
CA GLU A 79 -7.16 -14.12 6.81
C GLU A 79 -6.09 -14.59 5.82
N ASP A 80 -5.58 -13.67 5.00
CA ASP A 80 -4.54 -13.92 4.00
C ASP A 80 -4.94 -14.92 2.87
N GLU A 81 -6.24 -15.26 2.73
CA GLU A 81 -6.76 -16.15 1.68
C GLU A 81 -6.76 -15.46 0.30
N GLU A 82 -6.09 -16.07 -0.67
CA GLU A 82 -5.96 -15.57 -2.05
C GLU A 82 -6.88 -16.32 -3.02
N MET A 83 -7.72 -15.59 -3.75
CA MET A 83 -8.67 -16.12 -4.72
C MET A 83 -8.31 -15.65 -6.13
N PRO A 84 -7.81 -16.54 -7.01
CA PRO A 84 -7.61 -16.19 -8.42
C PRO A 84 -8.97 -16.01 -9.10
N THR A 85 -9.25 -14.80 -9.57
CA THR A 85 -10.51 -14.48 -10.26
C THR A 85 -10.38 -14.68 -11.76
N ASN A 86 -9.31 -14.14 -12.36
CA ASN A 86 -8.95 -14.26 -13.77
C ASN A 86 -10.13 -14.08 -14.73
N ILE A 87 -10.92 -13.05 -14.46
CA ILE A 87 -12.15 -12.74 -15.17
C ILE A 87 -12.17 -11.28 -15.56
N GLY A 88 -12.74 -10.97 -16.73
CA GLY A 88 -13.02 -9.60 -17.08
C GLY A 88 -14.31 -9.40 -17.83
N CYS A 89 -14.67 -8.13 -17.98
CA CYS A 89 -15.82 -7.71 -18.73
C CYS A 89 -15.46 -6.50 -19.60
N VAL A 90 -16.02 -6.49 -20.82
CA VAL A 90 -15.97 -5.33 -21.71
C VAL A 90 -17.26 -4.53 -21.58
N PHE A 91 -17.08 -3.23 -21.40
CA PHE A 91 -18.13 -2.22 -21.35
C PHE A 91 -18.00 -1.30 -22.54
N ARG A 92 -19.16 -0.84 -23.02
CA ARG A 92 -19.28 0.12 -24.11
C ARG A 92 -19.90 1.40 -23.60
N GLN A 93 -19.22 2.52 -23.79
CA GLN A 93 -19.68 3.84 -23.37
C GLN A 93 -19.65 4.81 -24.55
N GLN A 94 -20.54 5.81 -24.52
CA GLN A 94 -20.45 6.96 -25.44
C GLN A 94 -19.29 7.89 -25.03
N GLU A 95 -18.92 8.79 -25.93
CA GLU A 95 -17.83 9.75 -25.74
C GLU A 95 -17.87 10.46 -24.39
N THR A 96 -16.79 10.31 -23.63
CA THR A 96 -16.52 11.06 -22.41
C THR A 96 -15.01 11.29 -22.30
N GLN A 97 -14.61 12.41 -21.67
CA GLN A 97 -13.20 12.65 -21.38
C GLN A 97 -12.67 11.72 -20.29
N ASN A 98 -13.50 11.43 -19.29
CA ASN A 98 -13.15 10.65 -18.11
C ASN A 98 -14.15 9.51 -17.93
N ILE A 99 -13.67 8.33 -17.55
CA ILE A 99 -14.49 7.14 -17.31
C ILE A 99 -14.45 6.81 -15.83
N GLU A 100 -15.58 6.96 -15.17
CA GLU A 100 -15.78 6.56 -13.77
C GLU A 100 -16.18 5.08 -13.72
N ILE A 101 -15.44 4.29 -12.95
CA ILE A 101 -15.65 2.86 -12.78
C ILE A 101 -15.94 2.62 -11.30
N VAL A 102 -17.12 2.08 -11.01
CA VAL A 102 -17.55 1.78 -9.65
C VAL A 102 -17.45 0.28 -9.42
N ILE A 103 -16.63 -0.10 -8.44
CA ILE A 103 -16.39 -1.48 -8.02
C ILE A 103 -16.92 -1.66 -6.60
N GLU A 104 -17.78 -2.64 -6.41
CA GLU A 104 -18.47 -2.90 -5.15
C GLU A 104 -18.14 -4.30 -4.65
N LEU A 105 -17.84 -4.41 -3.37
CA LEU A 105 -17.68 -5.68 -2.69
C LEU A 105 -19.02 -6.05 -2.04
N LEU A 106 -19.60 -7.14 -2.53
CA LEU A 106 -20.82 -7.72 -1.98
C LEU A 106 -20.45 -8.84 -1.02
N PHE A 107 -21.29 -9.04 -0.02
CA PHE A 107 -21.09 -10.02 1.03
C PHE A 107 -22.39 -10.66 1.49
N LEU A 108 -22.32 -11.96 1.77
CA LEU A 108 -23.35 -12.76 2.40
C LEU A 108 -22.74 -13.52 3.59
N ASP A 109 -23.22 -13.21 4.79
CA ASP A 109 -22.72 -13.78 6.04
C ASP A 109 -22.94 -15.30 6.08
N LYS A 110 -21.88 -16.04 6.47
CA LYS A 110 -21.94 -17.48 6.74
C LYS A 110 -23.10 -17.88 7.66
N LYS A 111 -23.50 -17.03 8.61
CA LYS A 111 -24.66 -17.31 9.49
C LYS A 111 -25.96 -17.56 8.71
N LEU A 112 -26.09 -16.99 7.52
CA LEU A 112 -27.25 -17.20 6.64
C LEU A 112 -27.14 -18.49 5.81
N LEU A 113 -25.92 -19.01 5.64
CA LEU A 113 -25.64 -20.23 4.87
C LEU A 113 -25.84 -21.51 5.70
N GLY A 114 -25.88 -21.43 7.03
CA GLY A 114 -25.88 -22.59 7.92
C GLY A 114 -24.47 -23.18 8.12
N ASP A 115 -24.38 -24.44 8.54
CA ASP A 115 -23.09 -25.12 8.70
C ASP A 115 -22.42 -25.37 7.32
N LEU A 116 -21.15 -24.99 7.18
CA LEU A 116 -20.40 -25.08 5.91
C LEU A 116 -20.18 -26.52 5.39
N PHE A 117 -20.57 -27.54 6.16
CA PHE A 117 -20.37 -28.95 5.85
C PHE A 117 -21.62 -29.63 5.25
N VAL A 118 -22.60 -28.85 4.81
CA VAL A 118 -23.83 -29.37 4.19
C VAL A 118 -23.60 -29.61 2.69
N ASP A 119 -23.95 -30.80 2.19
CA ASP A 119 -23.77 -31.22 0.78
C ASP A 119 -24.47 -30.28 -0.25
N ASN A 120 -25.46 -29.49 0.17
CA ASN A 120 -26.24 -28.57 -0.68
C ASN A 120 -25.87 -27.08 -0.50
N LEU A 121 -24.70 -26.75 0.03
CA LEU A 121 -24.29 -25.36 0.34
C LEU A 121 -24.45 -24.40 -0.86
N LYS A 122 -24.14 -24.87 -2.09
CA LYS A 122 -24.28 -24.09 -3.32
C LYS A 122 -25.74 -23.76 -3.65
N GLU A 123 -26.65 -24.72 -3.48
CA GLU A 123 -28.09 -24.51 -3.70
C GLU A 123 -28.67 -23.52 -2.68
N VAL A 124 -28.26 -23.65 -1.42
CA VAL A 124 -28.65 -22.71 -0.36
C VAL A 124 -28.18 -21.31 -0.70
N ALA A 125 -26.89 -21.15 -1.02
CA ALA A 125 -26.30 -19.86 -1.41
C ALA A 125 -27.03 -19.22 -2.61
N LEU A 126 -27.41 -20.01 -3.62
CA LEU A 126 -28.18 -19.54 -4.78
C LEU A 126 -29.58 -19.06 -4.38
N SER A 127 -30.27 -19.78 -3.51
CA SER A 127 -31.62 -19.43 -3.06
C SER A 127 -31.68 -18.10 -2.29
N ILE A 128 -30.59 -17.73 -1.63
CA ILE A 128 -30.48 -16.48 -0.84
C ILE A 128 -29.57 -15.43 -1.46
N LYS A 129 -29.13 -15.58 -2.72
CA LYS A 129 -28.23 -14.64 -3.41
C LYS A 129 -28.74 -13.19 -3.37
N GLN A 130 -30.05 -12.99 -3.41
CA GLN A 130 -30.68 -11.66 -3.34
C GLN A 130 -30.45 -10.93 -2.00
N GLN A 131 -29.99 -11.63 -0.95
CA GLN A 131 -29.68 -11.03 0.35
C GLN A 131 -28.26 -10.47 0.44
N MET A 132 -27.43 -10.63 -0.60
CA MET A 132 -26.08 -10.06 -0.68
C MET A 132 -26.10 -8.54 -0.44
N GLN A 133 -25.24 -8.08 0.46
CA GLN A 133 -25.14 -6.67 0.84
C GLN A 133 -23.86 -6.05 0.29
N ILE A 134 -23.94 -4.80 -0.17
CA ILE A 134 -22.74 -4.03 -0.51
C ILE A 134 -22.09 -3.60 0.80
N ILE A 135 -20.91 -4.13 1.09
CA ILE A 135 -20.17 -3.84 2.31
C ILE A 135 -19.09 -2.78 2.09
N SER A 136 -18.58 -2.67 0.87
CA SER A 136 -17.60 -1.65 0.52
C SER A 136 -17.70 -1.27 -0.96
N ARG A 137 -17.21 -0.07 -1.30
CA ARG A 137 -17.22 0.49 -2.66
C ARG A 137 -15.93 1.26 -2.90
N ALA A 138 -15.32 1.01 -4.05
CA ALA A 138 -14.23 1.78 -4.61
C ALA A 138 -14.66 2.42 -5.94
N THR A 139 -14.22 3.64 -6.18
CA THR A 139 -14.44 4.36 -7.45
C THR A 139 -13.09 4.67 -8.06
N LEU A 140 -12.95 4.38 -9.36
CA LEU A 140 -11.76 4.67 -10.16
C LEU A 140 -12.15 5.62 -11.29
N THR A 141 -11.26 6.54 -11.65
CA THR A 141 -11.45 7.35 -12.85
C THR A 141 -10.27 7.23 -13.79
N VAL A 142 -10.57 6.86 -15.03
CA VAL A 142 -9.63 6.85 -16.14
C VAL A 142 -9.73 8.19 -16.87
N SER A 143 -8.70 9.02 -16.75
CA SER A 143 -8.64 10.30 -17.46
C SER A 143 -8.21 10.12 -18.93
N ASN A 144 -8.61 11.06 -19.79
CA ASN A 144 -8.24 11.09 -21.21
C ASN A 144 -8.59 9.80 -21.99
N ALA A 145 -9.81 9.31 -21.83
CA ALA A 145 -10.29 8.07 -22.43
C ALA A 145 -10.41 8.09 -23.98
N LEU A 146 -10.12 9.24 -24.60
CA LEU A 146 -9.99 9.41 -26.05
C LEU A 146 -8.63 8.95 -26.60
N THR A 147 -7.73 8.51 -25.72
CA THR A 147 -6.47 7.87 -26.10
C THR A 147 -6.45 6.44 -25.58
N TYR A 148 -5.70 5.56 -26.26
CA TYR A 148 -5.48 4.21 -25.77
C TYR A 148 -4.80 4.26 -24.40
N ASN A 149 -5.45 3.68 -23.40
CA ASN A 149 -4.88 3.54 -22.07
C ASN A 149 -4.86 2.08 -21.65
N GLN A 150 -3.83 1.73 -20.90
CA GLN A 150 -3.70 0.46 -20.18
C GLN A 150 -3.02 0.71 -18.85
N ALA A 151 -3.37 -0.08 -17.85
CA ALA A 151 -3.09 0.26 -16.46
C ALA A 151 -3.28 -0.91 -15.52
N TYR A 152 -2.46 -0.95 -14.47
CA TYR A 152 -2.74 -1.72 -13.26
C TYR A 152 -3.32 -0.79 -12.18
N TYR A 153 -4.37 -1.26 -11.52
CA TYR A 153 -5.01 -0.60 -10.38
C TYR A 153 -5.12 -1.60 -9.22
N PRO A 154 -4.41 -1.36 -8.11
CA PRO A 154 -4.62 -2.10 -6.87
C PRO A 154 -5.86 -1.53 -6.17
N VAL A 155 -7.02 -2.16 -6.39
CA VAL A 155 -8.27 -1.69 -5.79
C VAL A 155 -8.33 -2.16 -4.35
N GLU A 156 -8.14 -1.22 -3.43
CA GLU A 156 -8.25 -1.45 -2.00
C GLU A 156 -9.61 -0.96 -1.51
N PHE A 157 -10.33 -1.84 -0.83
CA PHE A 157 -11.57 -1.49 -0.16
C PHE A 157 -11.28 -0.82 1.20
N ASP A 158 -12.32 -0.31 1.85
CA ASP A 158 -12.16 0.51 3.06
C ASP A 158 -11.47 -0.23 4.23
N SER A 159 -11.07 0.52 5.26
CA SER A 159 -10.33 -0.02 6.41
C SER A 159 -11.08 -1.07 7.22
N ALA A 160 -12.42 -1.17 7.11
CA ALA A 160 -13.20 -2.21 7.77
C ALA A 160 -13.32 -3.48 6.92
N HIS A 161 -13.00 -3.39 5.63
CA HIS A 161 -13.05 -4.47 4.66
C HIS A 161 -11.75 -4.54 3.87
N PHE A 162 -10.60 -4.51 4.56
CA PHE A 162 -9.33 -4.34 3.89
C PHE A 162 -8.99 -5.60 3.09
N CYS A 163 -9.04 -5.45 1.77
CA CYS A 163 -8.70 -6.48 0.80
C CYS A 163 -8.21 -5.81 -0.48
N LEU A 164 -7.45 -6.56 -1.26
CA LEU A 164 -6.82 -6.07 -2.49
C LEU A 164 -7.38 -6.82 -3.69
N LEU A 165 -7.95 -6.08 -4.63
CA LEU A 165 -8.38 -6.58 -5.93
C LEU A 165 -7.43 -6.08 -7.02
N GLU A 166 -6.65 -7.00 -7.57
CA GLU A 166 -5.68 -6.73 -8.62
C GLU A 166 -6.41 -6.53 -9.96
N THR A 167 -6.51 -5.28 -10.40
CA THR A 167 -7.32 -4.88 -11.56
C THR A 167 -6.45 -4.37 -12.69
N GLN A 168 -6.76 -4.77 -13.91
CA GLN A 168 -6.25 -4.17 -15.15
C GLN A 168 -7.38 -3.48 -15.86
N ILE A 169 -7.12 -2.29 -16.41
CA ILE A 169 -8.12 -1.56 -17.18
C ILE A 169 -7.48 -1.11 -18.49
N HIS A 170 -8.17 -1.38 -19.59
CA HIS A 170 -7.81 -0.86 -20.90
C HIS A 170 -8.98 -0.03 -21.43
N THR A 171 -8.68 1.16 -21.96
CA THR A 171 -9.67 2.01 -22.62
C THR A 171 -9.22 2.37 -24.02
N ILE A 172 -10.16 2.40 -24.95
CA ILE A 172 -9.87 2.83 -26.32
C ILE A 172 -11.12 3.39 -27.01
N PRO A 173 -11.04 4.55 -27.68
CA PRO A 173 -12.10 4.97 -28.59
C PRO A 173 -12.02 4.14 -29.87
N ILE A 174 -13.09 3.42 -30.21
CA ILE A 174 -13.13 2.56 -31.40
C ILE A 174 -13.86 3.22 -32.57
N GLN A 175 -14.84 4.06 -32.29
CA GLN A 175 -15.65 4.70 -33.32
C GLN A 175 -15.58 6.20 -33.17
N PHE A 176 -15.47 6.91 -34.30
CA PHE A 176 -15.76 8.34 -34.40
C PHE A 176 -16.83 8.49 -35.48
N SER A 177 -18.05 8.83 -35.07
CA SER A 177 -19.15 9.03 -36.01
C SER A 177 -19.49 10.51 -36.17
N PHE A 178 -19.72 10.90 -37.42
CA PHE A 178 -20.16 12.22 -37.82
C PHE A 178 -21.45 12.08 -38.63
N THR A 179 -22.46 12.88 -38.35
CA THR A 179 -23.59 13.01 -39.28
C THR A 179 -23.31 14.11 -40.29
N LYS A 180 -23.80 13.95 -41.52
CA LYS A 180 -23.65 14.98 -42.58
C LYS A 180 -24.21 16.34 -42.15
N GLN A 181 -25.31 16.34 -41.39
CA GLN A 181 -25.88 17.56 -40.81
C GLN A 181 -25.00 18.17 -39.71
N GLN A 182 -24.33 17.37 -38.87
CA GLN A 182 -23.38 17.88 -37.87
C GLN A 182 -22.12 18.48 -38.50
N LEU A 183 -21.56 17.82 -39.53
CA LEU A 183 -20.42 18.35 -40.29
C LEU A 183 -20.74 19.71 -40.92
N VAL A 184 -21.98 19.90 -41.39
CA VAL A 184 -22.47 21.15 -41.98
C VAL A 184 -22.89 22.19 -40.93
N ALA A 185 -23.39 21.77 -39.76
CA ALA A 185 -23.93 22.66 -38.73
C ALA A 185 -22.89 23.14 -37.69
N GLU A 186 -21.89 22.34 -37.33
CA GLU A 186 -20.86 22.73 -36.33
C GLU A 186 -19.84 23.75 -36.89
N LEU A 187 -19.85 24.03 -38.21
CA LEU A 187 -18.69 24.62 -38.89
C LEU A 187 -19.09 25.69 -39.92
N GLN A 188 -18.98 26.96 -39.52
CA GLN A 188 -19.25 28.13 -40.37
C GLN A 188 -18.21 28.35 -41.50
N THR A 189 -17.14 27.55 -41.59
CA THR A 189 -16.01 27.70 -42.54
C THR A 189 -15.32 26.35 -42.85
N GLN A 190 -14.91 26.10 -44.10
CA GLN A 190 -14.20 24.88 -44.54
C GLN A 190 -12.90 24.60 -43.76
N GLU A 191 -12.18 25.63 -43.30
CA GLU A 191 -10.88 25.48 -42.62
C GLU A 191 -11.00 24.77 -41.25
N LYS A 192 -12.03 25.11 -40.47
CA LYS A 192 -12.31 24.46 -39.18
C LYS A 192 -12.72 23.00 -39.34
N LEU A 193 -13.42 22.66 -40.44
CA LEU A 193 -13.81 21.30 -40.76
C LEU A 193 -12.58 20.42 -41.00
N GLN A 194 -11.65 20.94 -41.79
CA GLN A 194 -10.39 20.26 -42.06
C GLN A 194 -9.57 20.05 -40.79
N GLN A 195 -9.49 21.05 -39.91
CA GLN A 195 -8.79 20.91 -38.62
C GLN A 195 -9.40 19.82 -37.74
N LEU A 196 -10.73 19.80 -37.58
CA LEU A 196 -11.42 18.79 -36.77
C LEU A 196 -11.20 17.37 -37.33
N LEU A 197 -11.37 17.19 -38.63
CA LEU A 197 -11.19 15.89 -39.29
C LEU A 197 -9.75 15.40 -39.18
N ASN A 198 -8.77 16.27 -39.42
CA ASN A 198 -7.36 15.92 -39.28
C ASN A 198 -7.02 15.53 -37.83
N GLN A 199 -7.56 16.24 -36.84
CA GLN A 199 -7.35 15.92 -35.43
C GLN A 199 -7.95 14.55 -35.06
N SER A 200 -9.18 14.27 -35.50
CA SER A 200 -9.84 12.97 -35.23
C SER A 200 -9.11 11.82 -35.91
N ILE A 201 -8.75 11.96 -37.18
CA ILE A 201 -7.99 10.93 -37.93
C ILE A 201 -6.63 10.70 -37.27
N TYR A 202 -5.90 11.77 -36.95
CA TYR A 202 -4.62 11.67 -36.25
C TYR A 202 -4.75 10.90 -34.92
N LEU A 203 -5.77 11.22 -34.13
CA LEU A 203 -6.03 10.55 -32.85
C LEU A 203 -6.32 9.06 -33.03
N MET A 204 -7.13 8.67 -34.03
CA MET A 204 -7.40 7.27 -34.34
C MET A 204 -6.13 6.54 -34.82
N LEU A 205 -5.33 7.16 -35.67
CA LEU A 205 -4.08 6.59 -36.17
C LEU A 205 -3.07 6.38 -35.03
N ASP A 206 -2.97 7.34 -34.10
CA ASP A 206 -2.13 7.19 -32.92
C ASP A 206 -2.61 6.04 -32.03
N ASN A 207 -3.91 5.96 -31.74
CA ASN A 207 -4.50 4.86 -30.97
C ASN A 207 -4.26 3.50 -31.63
N ARG A 208 -4.43 3.41 -32.96
CA ARG A 208 -4.12 2.22 -33.75
C ARG A 208 -2.66 1.81 -33.61
N LYS A 209 -1.72 2.76 -33.73
CA LYS A 209 -0.29 2.51 -33.56
C LYS A 209 0.03 1.99 -32.16
N GLN A 210 -0.60 2.55 -31.12
CA GLN A 210 -0.42 2.10 -29.74
C GLN A 210 -0.94 0.67 -29.53
N LEU A 211 -2.10 0.31 -30.10
CA LEU A 211 -2.64 -1.05 -30.06
C LEU A 211 -1.69 -2.07 -30.70
N ILE A 212 -1.19 -1.78 -31.90
CA ILE A 212 -0.25 -2.66 -32.62
C ILE A 212 1.00 -2.89 -31.77
N LYS A 213 1.58 -1.81 -31.24
CA LYS A 213 2.75 -1.90 -30.34
C LYS A 213 2.46 -2.79 -29.13
N GLN A 214 1.25 -2.72 -28.56
CA GLN A 214 0.87 -3.56 -27.44
C GLN A 214 0.73 -5.04 -27.83
N LEU A 215 0.07 -5.33 -28.94
CA LEU A 215 -0.06 -6.70 -29.46
C LEU A 215 1.32 -7.33 -29.76
N ASP A 216 2.23 -6.56 -30.35
CA ASP A 216 3.62 -6.97 -30.61
C ASP A 216 4.33 -7.35 -29.30
N SER A 217 4.15 -6.56 -28.23
CA SER A 217 4.75 -6.84 -26.91
C SER A 217 4.24 -8.14 -26.28
N LEU A 218 3.00 -8.53 -26.61
CA LEU A 218 2.37 -9.78 -26.19
C LEU A 218 2.74 -10.97 -27.10
N GLN A 219 3.61 -10.77 -28.11
CA GLN A 219 4.02 -11.79 -29.08
C GLN A 219 2.83 -12.43 -29.81
N ASN A 220 1.73 -11.69 -29.98
CA ASN A 220 0.55 -12.21 -30.65
C ASN A 220 0.64 -11.98 -32.17
N GLU A 221 1.37 -12.86 -32.87
CA GLU A 221 1.52 -12.80 -34.34
C GLU A 221 0.28 -13.31 -35.10
N LYS A 222 -0.73 -13.87 -34.40
CA LYS A 222 -1.95 -14.39 -35.03
C LYS A 222 -2.78 -13.22 -35.56
N LYS A 223 -2.66 -12.97 -36.88
CA LYS A 223 -3.50 -12.10 -37.74
C LYS A 223 -3.18 -10.60 -37.83
N LEU A 224 -2.01 -10.12 -37.40
CA LEU A 224 -1.57 -8.75 -37.76
C LEU A 224 -1.44 -8.54 -39.28
N THR A 225 -1.24 -9.62 -40.04
CA THR A 225 -1.09 -9.66 -41.50
C THR A 225 -2.36 -9.39 -42.31
N GLN A 226 -3.53 -9.19 -41.69
CA GLN A 226 -4.80 -8.91 -42.38
C GLN A 226 -5.27 -7.44 -42.27
N LEU A 227 -4.55 -6.60 -41.53
CA LEU A 227 -4.94 -5.21 -41.25
C LEU A 227 -4.41 -4.28 -42.35
N GLN A 228 -5.31 -3.74 -43.17
CA GLN A 228 -5.01 -3.12 -44.47
C GLN A 228 -5.22 -1.59 -44.50
N TYR A 229 -5.37 -0.92 -43.35
CA TYR A 229 -5.54 0.53 -43.38
C TYR A 229 -4.24 1.24 -43.82
N GLU A 230 -4.24 1.76 -45.05
CA GLU A 230 -3.23 2.68 -45.56
C GLU A 230 -3.63 4.12 -45.26
N GLU A 231 -2.70 4.93 -44.74
CA GLU A 231 -2.91 6.37 -44.53
C GLU A 231 -3.22 7.08 -45.86
N LYS A 232 -4.32 7.83 -45.90
CA LYS A 232 -4.77 8.54 -47.11
C LYS A 232 -4.71 10.06 -46.89
N TYR A 233 -4.24 10.78 -47.91
CA TYR A 233 -4.31 12.23 -47.99
C TYR A 233 -5.55 12.65 -48.77
N TYR A 234 -6.34 13.59 -48.25
CA TYR A 234 -7.58 14.07 -48.88
C TYR A 234 -7.37 15.43 -49.57
N ASP A 235 -7.79 15.57 -50.82
CA ASP A 235 -7.86 16.86 -51.52
C ASP A 235 -9.22 17.52 -51.27
N LEU A 236 -9.22 18.60 -50.49
CA LEU A 236 -10.42 19.37 -50.13
C LEU A 236 -11.20 19.96 -51.31
N ASN A 237 -10.60 20.02 -52.50
CA ASN A 237 -11.25 20.55 -53.68
C ASN A 237 -12.05 19.49 -54.46
N ASP A 238 -11.97 18.22 -54.05
CA ASP A 238 -12.73 17.12 -54.64
C ASP A 238 -14.22 17.22 -54.25
N ARG A 239 -15.11 17.03 -55.23
CA ARG A 239 -16.57 17.05 -55.02
C ARG A 239 -17.08 15.79 -54.31
N GLU A 240 -16.31 14.70 -54.30
CA GLU A 240 -16.63 13.44 -53.63
C GLU A 240 -15.88 13.27 -52.30
N ILE A 241 -15.23 14.32 -51.79
CA ILE A 241 -14.41 14.23 -50.58
C ILE A 241 -15.19 13.71 -49.36
N ASP A 242 -16.45 14.13 -49.19
CA ASP A 242 -17.29 13.68 -48.09
C ASP A 242 -17.42 12.14 -48.06
N ASP A 243 -17.62 11.52 -49.23
CA ASP A 243 -17.80 10.07 -49.35
C ASP A 243 -16.47 9.34 -49.14
N GLN A 244 -15.35 9.92 -49.59
CA GLN A 244 -14.01 9.37 -49.37
C GLN A 244 -13.61 9.39 -47.89
N ILE A 245 -13.92 10.47 -47.18
CA ILE A 245 -13.66 10.62 -45.75
C ILE A 245 -14.53 9.64 -44.96
N MET A 246 -15.83 9.58 -45.23
CA MET A 246 -16.75 8.66 -44.55
C MET A 246 -16.34 7.19 -44.76
N LYS A 247 -15.94 6.82 -45.97
CA LYS A 247 -15.41 5.47 -46.25
C LYS A 247 -14.14 5.18 -45.47
N SER A 248 -13.22 6.12 -45.41
CA SER A 248 -11.96 5.93 -44.70
C SER A 248 -12.14 5.85 -43.18
N LEU A 249 -13.05 6.64 -42.62
CA LEU A 249 -13.43 6.54 -41.20
C LEU A 249 -14.07 5.19 -40.89
N HIS A 250 -14.88 4.65 -41.80
CA HIS A 250 -15.46 3.32 -41.68
C HIS A 250 -14.39 2.22 -41.72
N ASP A 251 -13.46 2.29 -42.69
CA ASP A 251 -12.36 1.34 -42.81
C ASP A 251 -11.46 1.36 -41.54
N LEU A 252 -11.13 2.56 -41.05
CA LEU A 252 -10.32 2.73 -39.84
C LEU A 252 -11.04 2.22 -38.58
N HIS A 253 -12.35 2.50 -38.45
CA HIS A 253 -13.18 1.97 -37.37
C HIS A 253 -13.17 0.44 -37.36
N HIS A 254 -13.36 -0.19 -38.53
CA HIS A 254 -13.32 -1.64 -38.66
C HIS A 254 -11.96 -2.20 -38.23
N ASP A 255 -10.86 -1.60 -38.71
CA ASP A 255 -9.49 -2.00 -38.38
C ASP A 255 -9.20 -1.90 -36.87
N MET A 256 -9.59 -0.79 -36.24
CA MET A 256 -9.41 -0.61 -34.79
C MET A 256 -10.28 -1.58 -33.98
N TYR A 257 -11.51 -1.87 -34.41
CA TYR A 257 -12.36 -2.86 -33.73
C TYR A 257 -11.75 -4.27 -33.81
N MET A 258 -11.20 -4.65 -34.97
CA MET A 258 -10.50 -5.92 -35.12
C MET A 258 -9.26 -6.01 -34.23
N LEU A 259 -8.42 -4.95 -34.21
CA LEU A 259 -7.27 -4.87 -33.30
C LEU A 259 -7.66 -4.97 -31.83
N TRP A 260 -8.76 -4.32 -31.43
CA TRP A 260 -9.30 -4.42 -30.07
C TRP A 260 -9.71 -5.86 -29.72
N CYS A 261 -10.42 -6.54 -30.63
CA CYS A 261 -10.83 -7.93 -30.41
C CYS A 261 -9.61 -8.85 -30.26
N GLU A 262 -8.57 -8.66 -31.08
CA GLU A 262 -7.32 -9.40 -30.94
C GLU A 262 -6.59 -9.06 -29.65
N LEU A 263 -6.62 -7.81 -29.16
CA LEU A 263 -6.06 -7.45 -27.86
C LEU A 263 -6.80 -8.15 -26.72
N VAL A 264 -8.14 -8.12 -26.73
CA VAL A 264 -8.97 -8.81 -25.73
C VAL A 264 -8.64 -10.31 -25.70
N ASN A 265 -8.45 -10.94 -26.86
CA ASN A 265 -8.02 -12.34 -26.94
C ASN A 265 -6.57 -12.56 -26.46
N ALA A 266 -5.65 -11.67 -26.83
CA ALA A 266 -4.25 -11.73 -26.40
C ALA A 266 -4.13 -11.66 -24.88
N ILE A 267 -4.94 -10.80 -24.24
CA ILE A 267 -5.00 -10.65 -22.79
C ILE A 267 -5.47 -11.95 -22.15
N LYS A 268 -6.50 -12.63 -22.69
CA LYS A 268 -6.92 -13.96 -22.17
C LYS A 268 -5.77 -14.95 -22.10
N GLU A 269 -4.93 -14.98 -23.12
CA GLU A 269 -3.81 -15.93 -23.24
C GLU A 269 -2.56 -15.49 -22.45
N ASN A 270 -2.32 -14.18 -22.32
CA ASN A 270 -1.06 -13.61 -21.79
C ASN A 270 -1.26 -12.70 -20.54
N HIS A 271 -2.40 -12.77 -19.87
CA HIS A 271 -2.78 -11.89 -18.74
C HIS A 271 -1.69 -11.77 -17.67
N GLN A 272 -1.01 -12.87 -17.31
CA GLN A 272 0.03 -12.87 -16.28
C GLN A 272 1.22 -11.99 -16.67
N LYS A 273 1.77 -12.16 -17.88
CA LYS A 273 2.92 -11.38 -18.37
C LYS A 273 2.58 -9.89 -18.40
N LEU A 274 1.38 -9.56 -18.90
CA LEU A 274 0.90 -8.19 -18.97
C LEU A 274 0.69 -7.60 -17.57
N GLN A 275 0.18 -8.39 -16.63
CA GLN A 275 0.04 -7.96 -15.25
C GLN A 275 1.38 -7.59 -14.65
N ASP A 276 2.35 -8.49 -14.72
CA ASP A 276 3.63 -8.28 -14.09
C ASP A 276 4.30 -7.02 -14.66
N GLN A 277 4.16 -6.77 -15.96
CA GLN A 277 4.60 -5.51 -16.57
C GLN A 277 3.88 -4.28 -16.00
N LEU A 278 2.54 -4.26 -16.02
CA LEU A 278 1.75 -3.11 -15.59
C LEU A 278 1.89 -2.83 -14.09
N GLU A 279 2.01 -3.88 -13.27
CA GLU A 279 2.27 -3.78 -11.84
C GLU A 279 3.65 -3.14 -11.59
N GLN A 280 4.70 -3.57 -12.30
CA GLN A 280 6.02 -2.94 -12.18
C GLN A 280 6.01 -1.47 -12.62
N GLU A 281 5.31 -1.15 -13.71
CA GLU A 281 5.14 0.24 -14.16
C GLU A 281 4.43 1.10 -13.10
N TYR A 282 3.35 0.59 -12.51
CA TYR A 282 2.63 1.24 -11.41
C TYR A 282 3.53 1.46 -10.20
N LEU A 283 4.26 0.43 -9.76
CA LEU A 283 5.16 0.51 -8.61
C LEU A 283 6.27 1.54 -8.82
N CYS A 284 6.87 1.58 -10.02
CA CYS A 284 7.88 2.58 -10.36
C CYS A 284 7.32 4.01 -10.27
N GLN A 285 6.12 4.26 -10.80
CA GLN A 285 5.46 5.55 -10.72
C GLN A 285 5.13 5.95 -9.27
N MET A 286 4.64 5.00 -8.47
CA MET A 286 4.32 5.25 -7.06
C MET A 286 5.57 5.54 -6.22
N MET A 287 6.66 4.80 -6.43
CA MET A 287 7.93 5.06 -5.76
C MET A 287 8.49 6.43 -6.14
N GLN A 288 8.48 6.80 -7.43
CA GLN A 288 8.89 8.14 -7.87
C GLN A 288 8.02 9.24 -7.24
N ARG A 289 6.70 9.03 -7.19
CA ARG A 289 5.77 9.94 -6.52
C ARG A 289 6.09 10.10 -5.04
N TRP A 290 6.30 9.00 -4.32
CA TRP A 290 6.59 9.04 -2.88
C TRP A 290 7.97 9.62 -2.57
N GLN A 291 8.93 9.52 -3.48
CA GLN A 291 10.24 10.19 -3.34
C GLN A 291 10.11 11.72 -3.24
N ASN A 292 9.09 12.32 -3.86
CA ASN A 292 8.80 13.76 -3.71
C ASN A 292 8.37 14.16 -2.27
N CYS A 293 8.10 13.17 -1.41
CA CYS A 293 7.82 13.38 0.01
C CYS A 293 9.01 13.07 0.92
N VAL A 294 10.18 12.73 0.36
CA VAL A 294 11.38 12.38 1.13
C VAL A 294 12.42 13.48 1.07
N PHE A 295 12.77 14.02 2.23
CA PHE A 295 13.87 14.95 2.41
C PHE A 295 15.09 14.18 2.94
N LEU A 296 16.06 13.97 2.06
CA LEU A 296 17.33 13.37 2.43
C LEU A 296 18.28 14.45 2.93
N ASN A 297 18.57 14.44 4.22
CA ASN A 297 19.66 15.26 4.75
C ASN A 297 20.96 14.49 4.56
N LYS A 298 21.62 14.66 3.41
CA LYS A 298 22.94 14.08 3.13
C LYS A 298 23.99 14.82 3.95
N SER A 299 24.06 14.54 5.25
CA SER A 299 25.24 14.92 6.03
C SER A 299 26.38 13.95 5.69
N GLU A 300 27.59 14.47 5.55
CA GLU A 300 28.83 13.69 5.64
C GLU A 300 28.82 12.79 6.88
N PHE A 301 29.54 11.66 6.85
CA PHE A 301 29.67 10.72 7.96
C PHE A 301 29.96 11.43 9.29
N LYS A 302 28.92 11.63 10.10
CA LYS A 302 29.02 12.16 11.45
C LYS A 302 29.10 11.01 12.44
N PRO A 303 29.88 11.14 13.53
CA PRO A 303 29.74 10.28 14.69
C PRO A 303 28.26 10.16 15.09
N LEU A 304 27.85 8.98 15.56
CA LEU A 304 26.46 8.63 15.87
C LEU A 304 25.74 9.65 16.79
N ASP A 305 26.51 10.39 17.58
CA ASP A 305 26.05 11.37 18.57
C ASP A 305 26.10 12.84 18.10
N GLN A 306 26.61 13.14 16.90
CA GLN A 306 26.72 14.51 16.34
C GLN A 306 25.66 14.80 15.26
N ALA A 307 24.83 13.81 14.99
CA ALA A 307 23.86 13.74 13.92
C ALA A 307 22.44 14.02 14.43
N LEU A 308 22.21 15.24 14.92
CA LEU A 308 20.96 15.61 15.58
C LEU A 308 19.93 16.10 14.55
N LEU A 309 18.73 15.52 14.57
CA LEU A 309 17.57 16.05 13.86
C LEU A 309 16.92 17.18 14.67
N ASN A 310 16.39 18.17 13.97
CA ASN A 310 15.62 19.28 14.54
C ASN A 310 14.16 19.15 14.07
N GLY A 311 13.35 18.47 14.88
CA GLY A 311 11.95 18.20 14.56
C GLY A 311 11.11 19.46 14.32
N ARG A 312 11.42 20.57 15.02
CA ARG A 312 10.73 21.86 14.81
C ARG A 312 11.01 22.43 13.42
N ASN A 313 12.29 22.44 13.01
CA ASN A 313 12.68 22.92 11.69
C ASN A 313 12.07 22.06 10.57
N ASN A 314 12.16 20.73 10.72
CA ASN A 314 11.55 19.79 9.78
C ASN A 314 10.03 19.99 9.69
N HIS A 315 9.37 20.27 10.82
CA HIS A 315 7.94 20.55 10.85
C HIS A 315 7.56 21.80 10.08
N GLU A 316 8.28 22.91 10.29
CA GLU A 316 8.05 24.15 9.52
C GLU A 316 8.37 23.96 8.03
N GLN A 317 9.44 23.24 7.69
CA GLN A 317 9.78 22.92 6.31
C GLN A 317 8.68 22.09 5.62
N ALA A 318 8.18 21.04 6.28
CA ALA A 318 7.08 20.23 5.75
C ALA A 318 5.80 21.07 5.56
N LYS A 319 5.50 21.96 6.51
CA LYS A 319 4.35 22.88 6.41
C LYS A 319 4.48 23.85 5.25
N GLN A 320 5.67 24.43 5.03
CA GLN A 320 5.94 25.28 3.88
C GLN A 320 5.77 24.51 2.56
N TYR A 321 6.35 23.31 2.49
CA TYR A 321 6.29 22.48 1.28
C TYR A 321 4.86 22.05 0.94
N ARG A 322 4.04 21.69 1.93
CA ARG A 322 2.60 21.41 1.74
C ARG A 322 1.83 22.54 1.07
N ASN A 323 2.20 23.79 1.37
CA ASN A 323 1.55 24.97 0.81
C ASN A 323 2.08 25.33 -0.59
N GLN A 324 3.29 24.89 -0.92
CA GLN A 324 3.96 25.21 -2.19
C GLN A 324 3.74 24.14 -3.26
N ILE A 325 3.53 22.88 -2.87
CA ILE A 325 3.37 21.80 -3.82
C ILE A 325 2.04 21.97 -4.57
N ASN A 326 2.14 22.43 -5.81
CA ASN A 326 0.99 22.53 -6.71
C ASN A 326 0.44 21.14 -6.97
N SER A 327 -0.88 20.98 -6.86
CA SER A 327 -1.60 19.73 -7.16
C SER A 327 -1.57 19.34 -8.65
N GLN A 328 -0.75 19.98 -9.49
CA GLN A 328 -0.65 19.76 -10.93
C GLN A 328 0.23 18.56 -11.33
N GLU A 329 0.69 17.74 -10.38
CA GLU A 329 1.41 16.47 -10.67
C GLU A 329 0.59 15.43 -11.43
N LEU A 330 -0.69 15.70 -11.70
CA LEU A 330 -1.64 14.79 -12.33
C LEU A 330 -1.31 14.52 -13.81
N ASP A 331 -0.43 15.32 -14.44
CA ASP A 331 -0.14 15.19 -15.87
C ASP A 331 0.79 14.00 -16.21
N ALA A 332 1.54 13.45 -15.24
CA ALA A 332 2.44 12.31 -15.46
C ALA A 332 1.85 10.97 -15.00
N ILE A 333 0.84 10.99 -14.14
CA ILE A 333 0.21 9.80 -13.58
C ILE A 333 -1.16 9.66 -14.20
N LYS A 334 -1.35 8.61 -15.02
CA LYS A 334 -2.60 8.35 -15.76
C LYS A 334 -3.85 8.18 -14.87
N TYR A 335 -3.68 8.09 -13.54
CA TYR A 335 -4.66 7.60 -12.57
C TYR A 335 -4.78 8.57 -11.39
N THR A 336 -5.74 9.49 -11.47
CA THR A 336 -5.75 10.71 -10.67
C THR A 336 -6.58 10.60 -9.38
N GLU A 337 -7.64 9.79 -9.36
CA GLU A 337 -8.63 9.83 -8.26
C GLU A 337 -8.35 8.87 -7.08
N LEU A 338 -7.54 7.82 -7.26
CA LEU A 338 -7.08 6.96 -6.16
C LEU A 338 -5.94 7.58 -5.35
N LEU A 339 -5.28 8.59 -5.89
CA LEU A 339 -4.08 9.15 -5.30
C LEU A 339 -4.43 10.36 -4.46
N GLN A 340 -4.16 10.25 -3.16
CA GLN A 340 -4.19 11.42 -2.30
C GLN A 340 -3.20 12.47 -2.84
N PRO A 341 -3.57 13.76 -2.81
CA PRO A 341 -2.65 14.84 -3.12
C PRO A 341 -1.35 14.72 -2.32
N LEU A 342 -0.19 15.01 -2.90
CA LEU A 342 1.08 14.84 -2.18
C LEU A 342 1.18 15.65 -0.90
N ASN A 343 0.52 16.80 -0.82
CA ASN A 343 0.48 17.59 0.41
C ASN A 343 -0.28 16.88 1.56
N ALA A 344 -1.10 15.88 1.25
CA ALA A 344 -1.77 15.03 2.24
C ALA A 344 -0.89 13.87 2.73
N ASN A 345 0.16 13.51 1.98
CA ASN A 345 1.05 12.43 2.37
C ASN A 345 1.92 12.81 3.59
N PRO A 346 2.40 11.81 4.35
CA PRO A 346 3.48 12.01 5.31
C PRO A 346 4.75 12.50 4.60
N PHE A 347 5.45 13.45 5.19
CA PHE A 347 6.80 13.83 4.76
C PHE A 347 7.85 13.14 5.63
N ILE A 348 8.90 12.63 4.99
CA ILE A 348 9.93 11.81 5.63
C ILE A 348 11.26 12.55 5.60
N PHE A 349 11.84 12.82 6.77
CA PHE A 349 13.19 13.36 6.89
C PHE A 349 14.12 12.23 7.35
N LYS A 350 14.98 11.74 6.44
CA LYS A 350 15.91 10.62 6.72
C LYS A 350 17.31 11.14 7.02
N HIS A 351 17.94 10.56 8.04
CA HIS A 351 19.34 10.79 8.37
C HIS A 351 20.05 9.48 8.74
N THR A 352 21.12 9.13 8.03
CA THR A 352 21.89 7.89 8.22
C THR A 352 23.20 8.18 8.95
N CYS A 353 23.50 7.38 9.97
CA CYS A 353 24.73 7.47 10.77
C CYS A 353 25.41 6.11 10.81
N VAL A 354 26.72 6.06 10.55
CA VAL A 354 27.49 4.80 10.55
C VAL A 354 28.73 4.95 11.41
N GLN A 355 28.96 4.00 12.30
CA GLN A 355 30.17 3.93 13.11
C GLN A 355 31.37 3.56 12.24
N LYS A 356 32.51 4.19 12.48
CA LYS A 356 33.75 3.90 11.75
C LYS A 356 34.13 2.43 11.92
N GLY A 357 34.35 1.73 10.81
CA GLY A 357 34.72 0.31 10.80
C GLY A 357 33.54 -0.67 10.85
N PHE A 358 32.30 -0.18 10.86
CA PHE A 358 31.13 -1.03 10.70
C PHE A 358 31.13 -1.68 9.31
N MET A 359 31.00 -3.01 9.28
CA MET A 359 30.88 -3.80 8.06
C MET A 359 29.51 -4.47 8.07
N GLN A 360 28.74 -4.26 7.01
CA GLN A 360 27.44 -4.91 6.86
C GLN A 360 27.63 -6.40 6.58
N LYS A 361 26.79 -7.26 7.16
CA LYS A 361 26.81 -8.70 6.86
C LYS A 361 26.52 -8.92 5.36
N PRO A 362 27.11 -9.96 4.73
CA PRO A 362 26.81 -10.29 3.35
C PRO A 362 25.33 -10.62 3.17
N GLN A 363 24.74 -10.12 2.08
CA GLN A 363 23.34 -10.37 1.76
C GLN A 363 23.17 -11.77 1.15
N ASN A 364 22.89 -12.76 2.00
CA ASN A 364 22.50 -14.11 1.57
C ASN A 364 20.97 -14.22 1.43
N SER A 365 20.49 -14.99 0.47
CA SER A 365 19.07 -15.31 0.33
C SER A 365 18.67 -16.34 1.40
N LEU A 366 18.27 -15.84 2.57
CA LEU A 366 17.79 -16.64 3.70
C LEU A 366 16.31 -16.36 3.93
N ILE A 367 15.61 -17.33 4.54
CA ILE A 367 14.26 -17.09 5.07
C ILE A 367 14.34 -15.94 6.08
N HIS A 368 13.44 -14.97 5.95
CA HIS A 368 13.46 -13.78 6.79
C HIS A 368 12.22 -13.71 7.68
N TYR A 369 12.41 -13.95 8.97
CA TYR A 369 11.37 -13.79 9.99
C TYR A 369 11.30 -12.32 10.43
N VAL A 370 10.10 -11.75 10.45
CA VAL A 370 9.84 -10.38 10.89
C VAL A 370 8.79 -10.41 12.00
N VAL A 371 9.20 -10.01 13.20
CA VAL A 371 8.36 -10.00 14.40
C VAL A 371 7.74 -8.62 14.60
N LEU A 372 6.41 -8.53 14.69
CA LEU A 372 5.66 -7.29 14.86
C LEU A 372 5.13 -7.14 16.29
N VAL A 373 5.64 -6.15 17.04
CA VAL A 373 5.33 -5.98 18.48
C VAL A 373 4.60 -4.65 18.73
N HIS A 374 3.40 -4.76 19.31
CA HIS A 374 2.49 -3.64 19.55
C HIS A 374 2.88 -2.75 20.75
N GLY A 375 2.21 -1.59 20.88
CA GLY A 375 2.44 -0.61 21.94
C GLY A 375 1.66 -0.83 23.24
N TYR A 376 1.80 0.11 24.17
CA TYR A 376 1.10 0.09 25.46
C TYR A 376 -0.43 0.10 25.28
N GLN A 377 -1.13 -0.81 25.98
CA GLN A 377 -2.58 -1.03 25.85
C GLN A 377 -3.07 -1.41 24.44
N GLY A 378 -2.14 -1.76 23.54
CA GLY A 378 -2.47 -2.32 22.24
C GLY A 378 -2.64 -3.84 22.27
N THR A 379 -2.85 -4.39 21.09
CA THR A 379 -2.79 -5.83 20.81
C THR A 379 -2.02 -6.10 19.52
N SER A 380 -1.68 -7.37 19.25
CA SER A 380 -1.10 -7.81 17.97
C SER A 380 -1.79 -7.24 16.72
N TYR A 381 -3.11 -7.02 16.79
CA TYR A 381 -3.94 -6.44 15.72
C TYR A 381 -3.56 -4.99 15.35
N ASP A 382 -3.01 -4.22 16.28
CA ASP A 382 -2.58 -2.84 15.99
C ASP A 382 -1.50 -2.77 14.91
N MET A 383 -0.77 -3.88 14.67
CA MET A 383 0.27 -3.99 13.65
C MET A 383 -0.27 -4.42 12.27
N ARG A 384 -1.60 -4.53 12.08
CA ARG A 384 -2.24 -5.07 10.87
C ARG A 384 -1.77 -4.43 9.55
N TYR A 385 -1.60 -3.10 9.48
CA TYR A 385 -1.15 -2.47 8.23
C TYR A 385 0.30 -2.85 7.89
N TRP A 386 1.17 -2.95 8.89
CA TRP A 386 2.52 -3.45 8.68
C TRP A 386 2.50 -4.91 8.24
N LYS A 387 1.74 -5.79 8.92
CA LYS A 387 1.54 -7.20 8.53
C LYS A 387 1.12 -7.28 7.06
N SER A 388 0.03 -6.60 6.72
CA SER A 388 -0.61 -6.60 5.41
C SER A 388 0.31 -6.16 4.28
N ILE A 389 0.93 -4.98 4.42
CA ILE A 389 1.77 -4.43 3.33
C ILE A 389 3.06 -5.23 3.18
N LEU A 390 3.61 -5.77 4.26
CA LEU A 390 4.74 -6.69 4.20
C LEU A 390 4.37 -7.99 3.46
N THR A 391 3.21 -8.58 3.75
CA THR A 391 2.67 -9.74 3.01
C THR A 391 2.52 -9.44 1.53
N ILE A 392 1.93 -8.30 1.16
CA ILE A 392 1.73 -7.93 -0.25
C ILE A 392 3.07 -7.72 -0.97
N ARG A 393 4.00 -6.97 -0.35
CA ARG A 393 5.27 -6.57 -0.99
C ARG A 393 6.25 -7.73 -1.14
N PHE A 394 6.36 -8.57 -0.11
CA PHE A 394 7.39 -9.60 -0.03
C PHE A 394 6.85 -11.01 -0.23
N LYS A 395 5.52 -11.21 -0.20
CA LYS A 395 4.86 -12.50 -0.43
C LYS A 395 5.51 -13.59 0.42
N ASP A 396 5.99 -14.65 -0.22
CA ASP A 396 6.62 -15.82 0.34
C ASP A 396 8.09 -15.61 0.80
N LYS A 397 8.69 -14.44 0.55
CA LYS A 397 10.09 -14.13 0.93
C LYS A 397 10.30 -13.88 2.42
N ILE A 398 9.24 -13.49 3.13
CA ILE A 398 9.29 -13.26 4.58
C ILE A 398 8.30 -14.17 5.31
N ARG A 399 8.51 -14.34 6.61
CA ARG A 399 7.59 -15.00 7.54
C ARG A 399 7.27 -14.02 8.65
N LEU A 400 6.00 -13.67 8.81
CA LEU A 400 5.56 -12.69 9.80
C LEU A 400 5.16 -13.39 11.09
N ILE A 401 5.69 -12.90 12.21
CA ILE A 401 5.32 -13.34 13.55
C ILE A 401 4.63 -12.17 14.23
N CYS A 402 3.40 -12.36 14.69
CA CYS A 402 2.61 -11.36 15.42
C CYS A 402 2.34 -11.86 16.83
N PRO A 403 3.28 -11.66 17.78
CA PRO A 403 3.17 -12.21 19.13
C PRO A 403 1.91 -11.72 19.85
N THR A 404 1.25 -12.64 20.55
CA THR A 404 0.05 -12.33 21.35
C THR A 404 0.33 -12.38 22.86
N CYS A 405 1.51 -12.86 23.28
CA CYS A 405 1.86 -12.98 24.69
C CYS A 405 1.85 -11.65 25.46
N ASN A 406 1.95 -10.51 24.76
CA ASN A 406 1.91 -9.19 25.36
C ASN A 406 0.50 -8.56 25.39
N ASP A 407 -0.51 -9.19 24.76
CA ASP A 407 -1.89 -8.71 24.78
C ASP A 407 -2.41 -8.65 26.22
N GLY A 408 -2.89 -7.49 26.65
CA GLY A 408 -3.39 -7.27 28.02
C GLY A 408 -2.31 -7.27 29.12
N THR A 409 -1.01 -7.35 28.79
CA THR A 409 0.09 -7.39 29.79
C THR A 409 0.69 -6.03 30.14
N SER A 410 0.15 -4.94 29.58
CA SER A 410 0.74 -3.59 29.61
C SER A 410 1.01 -3.01 31.00
N ASN A 411 0.40 -3.54 32.06
CA ASN A 411 0.63 -3.11 33.44
C ASN A 411 1.83 -3.79 34.13
N LYS A 412 2.39 -4.86 33.55
CA LYS A 412 3.50 -5.65 34.09
C LYS A 412 4.86 -4.96 33.85
N PRO A 413 5.91 -5.24 34.65
CA PRO A 413 7.25 -4.72 34.39
C PRO A 413 7.71 -5.01 32.94
N ILE A 414 8.49 -4.10 32.34
CA ILE A 414 8.97 -4.26 30.96
C ILE A 414 9.81 -5.54 30.81
N GLN A 415 10.59 -5.93 31.83
CA GLN A 415 11.39 -7.16 31.80
C GLN A 415 10.52 -8.42 31.70
N GLU A 416 9.36 -8.45 32.37
CA GLU A 416 8.45 -9.60 32.29
C GLU A 416 7.82 -9.69 30.91
N GLN A 417 7.42 -8.56 30.34
CA GLN A 417 6.90 -8.49 28.97
C GLN A 417 7.94 -8.94 27.94
N ALA A 418 9.21 -8.59 28.16
CA ALA A 418 10.33 -8.98 27.32
C ALA A 418 10.61 -10.49 27.37
N GLN A 419 10.52 -11.12 28.55
CA GLN A 419 10.67 -12.57 28.68
C GLN A 419 9.56 -13.31 27.92
N LEU A 420 8.32 -12.84 28.03
CA LEU A 420 7.19 -13.42 27.31
C LEU A 420 7.40 -13.37 25.80
N LEU A 421 7.84 -12.22 25.28
CA LEU A 421 8.17 -12.04 23.88
C LEU A 421 9.30 -12.98 23.43
N ALA A 422 10.39 -13.03 24.19
CA ALA A 422 11.54 -13.88 23.86
C ALA A 422 11.13 -15.36 23.78
N ASN A 423 10.36 -15.84 24.77
CA ASN A 423 9.87 -17.21 24.80
C ASN A 423 8.97 -17.53 23.59
N GLU A 424 8.05 -16.64 23.21
CA GLU A 424 7.16 -16.87 22.05
C GLU A 424 7.95 -16.92 20.73
N VAL A 425 8.91 -16.02 20.54
CA VAL A 425 9.79 -16.00 19.36
C VAL A 425 10.67 -17.25 19.30
N GLU A 426 11.28 -17.65 20.42
CA GLU A 426 12.08 -18.87 20.51
C GLU A 426 11.28 -20.12 20.15
N ASN A 427 10.08 -20.26 20.73
CA ASN A 427 9.22 -21.41 20.46
C ASN A 427 8.88 -21.47 18.97
N TYR A 428 8.51 -20.34 18.37
CA TYR A 428 8.19 -20.28 16.94
C TYR A 428 9.38 -20.71 16.07
N ILE A 429 10.58 -20.19 16.33
CA ILE A 429 11.78 -20.54 15.55
C ILE A 429 12.16 -22.03 15.74
N LYS A 430 12.04 -22.54 16.97
CA LYS A 430 12.32 -23.95 17.29
C LYS A 430 11.33 -24.88 16.60
N ASP A 431 10.05 -24.52 16.55
CA ASP A 431 8.99 -25.30 15.90
C ASP A 431 9.17 -25.36 14.37
N GLU A 432 9.63 -24.26 13.76
CA GLU A 432 9.97 -24.21 12.33
C GLU A 432 11.22 -25.03 11.96
N ASN A 433 12.03 -25.42 12.96
CA ASN A 433 13.23 -26.24 12.81
C ASN A 433 14.24 -25.69 11.76
N VAL A 434 14.39 -24.37 11.74
CA VAL A 434 15.30 -23.65 10.84
C VAL A 434 16.65 -23.37 11.51
N THR A 435 17.74 -23.48 10.75
CA THR A 435 19.12 -23.32 11.26
C THR A 435 19.84 -22.09 10.71
N GLU A 436 19.43 -21.59 9.55
CA GLU A 436 19.92 -20.34 8.97
C GLU A 436 18.74 -19.48 8.52
N PHE A 437 18.66 -18.28 9.07
CA PHE A 437 17.58 -17.33 8.78
C PHE A 437 18.04 -15.90 9.05
N ARG A 438 17.19 -14.93 8.71
CA ARG A 438 17.26 -13.57 9.22
C ARG A 438 16.13 -13.32 10.19
N LEU A 439 16.40 -12.52 11.21
CA LEU A 439 15.43 -12.13 12.21
C LEU A 439 15.39 -10.61 12.33
N SER A 440 14.23 -10.03 12.05
CA SER A 440 13.97 -8.62 12.20
C SER A 440 12.80 -8.38 13.13
N PHE A 441 12.81 -7.20 13.76
CA PHE A 441 11.76 -6.77 14.67
C PHE A 441 11.23 -5.41 14.26
N ILE A 442 9.91 -5.24 14.31
CA ILE A 442 9.22 -3.97 14.17
C ILE A 442 8.44 -3.72 15.45
N GLY A 443 8.79 -2.67 16.18
CA GLY A 443 8.19 -2.36 17.48
C GLY A 443 7.55 -0.98 17.51
N HIS A 444 6.25 -0.91 17.81
CA HIS A 444 5.56 0.37 18.03
C HIS A 444 5.60 0.79 19.49
N SER A 445 5.94 2.05 19.77
CA SER A 445 5.84 2.62 21.11
C SER A 445 6.57 1.75 22.14
N LEU A 446 5.87 1.27 23.18
CA LEU A 446 6.40 0.32 24.17
C LEU A 446 6.98 -0.96 23.54
N GLY A 447 6.41 -1.48 22.45
CA GLY A 447 6.86 -2.71 21.78
C GLY A 447 8.31 -2.67 21.35
N GLY A 448 8.78 -1.52 20.81
CA GLY A 448 10.20 -1.35 20.48
C GLY A 448 11.11 -1.45 21.71
N LEU A 449 10.64 -1.00 22.87
CA LEU A 449 11.37 -1.07 24.13
C LEU A 449 11.37 -2.50 24.72
N ILE A 450 10.24 -3.20 24.60
CA ILE A 450 10.10 -4.63 24.96
C ILE A 450 11.07 -5.47 24.13
N ILE A 451 11.12 -5.26 22.81
CA ILE A 451 12.07 -5.93 21.92
C ILE A 451 13.50 -5.72 22.43
N ARG A 452 13.89 -4.46 22.70
CA ARG A 452 15.25 -4.16 23.19
C ARG A 452 15.57 -4.87 24.51
N ALA A 453 14.59 -4.97 25.40
CA ALA A 453 14.72 -5.69 26.66
C ALA A 453 14.75 -7.23 26.51
N ALA A 454 14.19 -7.76 25.42
CA ALA A 454 14.18 -9.19 25.12
C ALA A 454 15.48 -9.70 24.48
N LEU A 455 16.30 -8.81 23.92
CA LEU A 455 17.53 -9.19 23.20
C LEU A 455 18.48 -10.08 24.02
N PRO A 456 18.76 -9.83 25.31
CA PRO A 456 19.65 -10.71 26.10
C PRO A 456 19.22 -12.18 26.12
N GLU A 457 17.91 -12.42 26.22
CA GLU A 457 17.32 -13.76 26.19
C GLU A 457 17.50 -14.38 24.79
N LEU A 458 17.35 -13.58 23.74
CA LEU A 458 17.51 -13.97 22.33
C LEU A 458 18.96 -13.99 21.82
N SER A 459 19.95 -13.99 22.73
CA SER A 459 21.37 -13.85 22.37
C SER A 459 21.92 -15.00 21.53
N GLU A 460 21.28 -16.17 21.53
CA GLU A 460 21.62 -17.30 20.64
C GLU A 460 21.42 -16.96 19.16
N TYR A 461 20.51 -16.03 18.82
CA TYR A 461 20.20 -15.64 17.45
C TYR A 461 20.96 -14.40 16.96
N LYS A 462 21.92 -13.88 17.74
CA LYS A 462 22.66 -12.63 17.43
C LYS A 462 23.22 -12.56 16.00
N GLN A 463 23.65 -13.69 15.44
CA GLN A 463 24.22 -13.74 14.08
C GLN A 463 23.15 -13.57 12.99
N PHE A 464 21.91 -13.97 13.27
CA PHE A 464 20.76 -13.91 12.36
C PHE A 464 20.02 -12.56 12.40
N MET A 465 20.30 -11.71 13.40
CA MET A 465 19.66 -10.40 13.53
C MET A 465 19.96 -9.50 12.34
N HIS A 466 18.93 -8.95 11.72
CA HIS A 466 19.03 -8.15 10.50
C HIS A 466 18.55 -6.71 10.70
N THR A 467 17.25 -6.48 10.93
CA THR A 467 16.69 -5.14 11.13
C THR A 467 15.96 -5.00 12.47
N TYR A 468 16.27 -3.93 13.20
CA TYR A 468 15.47 -3.44 14.31
C TYR A 468 14.81 -2.13 13.90
N LEU A 469 13.49 -2.14 13.69
CA LEU A 469 12.69 -0.97 13.31
C LEU A 469 11.82 -0.53 14.48
N SER A 470 12.11 0.64 15.04
CA SER A 470 11.35 1.23 16.15
C SER A 470 10.47 2.36 15.64
N LEU A 471 9.18 2.28 15.96
CA LEU A 471 8.15 3.23 15.56
C LEU A 471 7.73 4.08 16.76
N GLY A 472 8.37 5.23 16.97
CA GLY A 472 7.99 6.18 18.02
C GLY A 472 8.16 5.62 19.45
N SER A 473 9.23 4.87 19.73
CA SER A 473 9.44 4.23 21.05
C SER A 473 10.23 5.10 22.04
N PRO A 474 9.84 5.18 23.33
CA PRO A 474 10.54 6.00 24.33
C PRO A 474 11.85 5.36 24.86
N HIS A 475 12.86 5.18 23.99
CA HIS A 475 14.12 4.47 24.31
C HIS A 475 14.90 5.01 25.49
N CYS A 476 14.77 6.31 25.74
CA CYS A 476 15.49 7.03 26.79
C CYS A 476 14.55 7.48 27.92
N GLY A 477 13.31 6.98 27.95
CA GLY A 477 12.30 7.37 28.93
C GLY A 477 11.71 8.77 28.70
N TYR A 478 10.96 9.24 29.70
CA TYR A 478 10.27 10.54 29.70
C TYR A 478 10.94 11.60 30.60
N ALA A 479 12.02 11.27 31.30
CA ALA A 479 12.52 12.09 32.41
C ALA A 479 13.02 13.50 32.03
N SER A 480 13.30 13.76 30.75
CA SER A 480 13.92 15.00 30.27
C SER A 480 12.98 15.93 29.48
N SER A 481 11.72 15.55 29.25
CA SER A 481 10.84 16.30 28.33
C SER A 481 10.08 17.44 29.02
N GLU A 482 10.13 18.64 28.44
CA GLU A 482 9.21 19.79 28.69
C GLU A 482 7.77 19.54 28.16
N SER A 483 7.32 18.30 28.01
CA SER A 483 5.97 18.02 27.53
C SER A 483 4.94 18.32 28.63
N VAL A 484 4.50 19.57 28.70
CA VAL A 484 3.54 20.14 29.68
C VAL A 484 2.25 19.31 29.84
N LEU A 485 1.85 18.54 28.82
CA LEU A 485 0.65 17.69 28.83
C LEU A 485 0.88 16.26 29.35
N VAL A 486 2.12 15.76 29.32
CA VAL A 486 2.51 14.42 29.76
C VAL A 486 2.47 14.35 31.29
N ASP A 487 2.96 15.37 31.99
CA ASP A 487 3.01 15.37 33.46
C ASP A 487 1.60 15.36 34.10
N THR A 488 0.63 16.05 33.52
CA THR A 488 -0.73 16.11 34.09
C THR A 488 -1.53 14.84 33.80
N GLY A 489 -1.42 14.28 32.58
CA GLY A 489 -2.13 13.06 32.17
C GLY A 489 -1.57 11.78 32.79
N LEU A 490 -0.24 11.61 32.81
CA LEU A 490 0.40 10.45 33.43
C LEU A 490 0.26 10.45 34.96
N MET A 491 0.26 11.62 35.62
CA MET A 491 -0.02 11.67 37.07
C MET A 491 -1.42 11.16 37.42
N MET A 492 -2.44 11.45 36.59
CA MET A 492 -3.80 10.96 36.85
C MET A 492 -3.91 9.45 36.62
N ILE A 493 -3.31 8.93 35.54
CA ILE A 493 -3.31 7.48 35.22
C ILE A 493 -2.50 6.67 36.25
N GLN A 494 -1.32 7.17 36.66
CA GLN A 494 -0.46 6.52 37.66
C GLN A 494 -1.07 6.53 39.07
N LYS A 495 -1.88 7.55 39.43
CA LYS A 495 -2.56 7.59 40.74
C LYS A 495 -3.75 6.62 40.82
N TRP A 496 -4.35 6.26 39.69
CA TRP A 496 -5.58 5.46 39.65
C TRP A 496 -5.31 3.99 39.31
N ASN A 497 -4.20 3.67 38.63
CA ASN A 497 -3.71 2.30 38.38
C ASN A 497 -2.22 2.20 38.76
N LYS A 498 -1.84 1.21 39.59
CA LYS A 498 -0.43 0.87 39.92
C LYS A 498 0.28 0.23 38.71
N CYS A 499 0.38 0.93 37.58
CA CYS A 499 1.00 0.43 36.35
C CYS A 499 2.52 0.54 36.44
N LYS A 500 3.21 -0.60 36.50
CA LYS A 500 4.67 -0.64 36.67
C LYS A 500 5.43 -0.13 35.44
N THR A 501 4.96 -0.47 34.24
CA THR A 501 5.50 0.03 32.97
C THR A 501 5.58 1.55 32.94
N LEU A 502 4.50 2.25 33.32
CA LEU A 502 4.48 3.72 33.28
C LEU A 502 5.41 4.33 34.32
N GLU A 503 5.59 3.67 35.46
CA GLU A 503 6.57 4.08 36.48
C GLU A 503 8.00 3.97 35.94
N GLU A 504 8.34 2.86 35.26
CA GLU A 504 9.64 2.62 34.63
C GLU A 504 9.90 3.60 33.47
N LEU A 505 8.92 3.82 32.59
CA LEU A 505 9.03 4.77 31.47
C LEU A 505 9.21 6.22 31.95
N SER A 506 8.51 6.60 33.03
CA SER A 506 8.70 7.89 33.69
C SER A 506 9.97 7.96 34.53
N GLN A 507 10.72 6.86 34.66
CA GLN A 507 11.93 6.74 35.47
C GLN A 507 11.70 7.14 36.93
N ARG A 508 10.53 6.74 37.46
CA ARG A 508 10.09 6.97 38.85
C ARG A 508 10.18 5.71 39.71
N ASP A 509 10.56 4.59 39.10
CA ASP A 509 10.70 3.27 39.71
C ASP A 509 11.88 3.18 40.70
N HIS A 510 12.77 4.17 40.69
CA HIS A 510 13.85 4.32 41.66
C HIS A 510 14.13 5.81 41.96
N LYS A 511 14.63 6.12 43.18
CA LYS A 511 14.93 7.50 43.62
C LYS A 511 16.12 8.11 42.86
N ASP A 512 17.15 7.30 42.67
CA ASP A 512 18.31 7.64 41.84
C ASP A 512 18.05 7.20 40.40
N ILE A 513 18.08 8.16 39.47
CA ILE A 513 17.86 7.94 38.03
C ILE A 513 18.83 6.92 37.43
N LYS A 514 20.07 6.84 37.96
CA LYS A 514 21.10 5.90 37.47
C LYS A 514 20.82 4.44 37.84
N ASN A 515 19.82 4.21 38.67
CA ASN A 515 19.36 2.90 39.11
C ASN A 515 17.93 2.59 38.61
N THR A 516 17.33 3.47 37.80
CA THR A 516 16.03 3.21 37.15
C THR A 516 16.17 2.15 36.06
N TYR A 517 15.06 1.45 35.78
CA TYR A 517 15.03 0.38 34.79
C TYR A 517 15.53 0.83 33.42
N ILE A 518 15.06 1.98 32.91
CA ILE A 518 15.49 2.53 31.61
C ILE A 518 17.00 2.82 31.58
N TYR A 519 17.55 3.35 32.68
CA TYR A 519 18.99 3.60 32.76
C TYR A 519 19.79 2.29 32.73
N ASN A 520 19.34 1.27 33.45
CA ASN A 520 19.99 -0.04 33.44
C ASN A 520 19.87 -0.72 32.07
N LEU A 521 18.70 -0.65 31.43
CA LEU A 521 18.47 -1.18 30.09
C LEU A 521 19.37 -0.52 29.03
N SER A 522 19.71 0.77 29.18
CA SER A 522 20.64 1.45 28.27
C SER A 522 22.03 0.80 28.19
N LYS A 523 22.43 0.09 29.25
CA LYS A 523 23.74 -0.58 29.37
C LYS A 523 23.75 -1.98 28.75
N VAL A 524 22.59 -2.52 28.41
CA VAL A 524 22.43 -3.89 27.89
C VAL A 524 22.84 -3.97 26.42
N GLU A 525 23.51 -5.08 26.04
CA GLU A 525 23.90 -5.41 24.66
C GLU A 525 22.71 -5.86 23.82
N GLY A 526 22.83 -5.87 22.49
CA GLY A 526 21.79 -6.39 21.61
C GLY A 526 21.64 -5.62 20.30
N LEU A 527 21.57 -4.30 20.37
CA LEU A 527 21.38 -3.46 19.17
C LEU A 527 22.57 -3.54 18.20
N ASN A 528 23.75 -3.93 18.69
CA ASN A 528 24.95 -4.19 17.89
C ASN A 528 24.84 -5.45 17.03
N TRP A 529 23.84 -6.31 17.26
CA TRP A 529 23.67 -7.54 16.50
C TRP A 529 22.97 -7.31 15.15
N PHE A 530 22.24 -6.19 15.02
CA PHE A 530 21.48 -5.84 13.83
C PHE A 530 22.35 -5.12 12.78
N ASP A 531 22.12 -5.45 11.51
CA ASP A 531 22.69 -4.73 10.37
C ASP A 531 22.09 -3.32 10.23
N ASN A 532 20.81 -3.20 10.59
CA ASN A 532 20.03 -1.98 10.48
C ASN A 532 19.32 -1.67 11.81
N VAL A 533 19.69 -0.58 12.47
CA VAL A 533 18.90 0.01 13.57
C VAL A 533 18.16 1.21 13.00
N VAL A 534 16.85 1.09 12.83
CA VAL A 534 15.99 2.12 12.23
C VAL A 534 15.07 2.71 13.29
N LEU A 535 15.10 4.03 13.43
CA LEU A 535 14.35 4.76 14.46
C LEU A 535 13.43 5.79 13.80
N MET A 536 12.12 5.66 14.01
CA MET A 536 11.14 6.64 13.59
C MET A 536 10.67 7.51 14.75
N SER A 537 10.43 8.78 14.45
CA SER A 537 9.89 9.77 15.37
C SER A 537 8.98 10.74 14.62
N SER A 538 8.24 11.57 15.35
CA SER A 538 7.51 12.69 14.80
C SER A 538 7.57 13.82 15.79
N PHE A 539 7.93 15.03 15.35
CA PHE A 539 7.83 16.22 16.21
C PHE A 539 6.38 16.50 16.68
N GLN A 540 5.39 15.95 15.98
CA GLN A 540 3.97 16.10 16.31
C GLN A 540 3.50 15.09 17.36
N ASP A 541 4.33 14.10 17.71
CA ASP A 541 4.05 13.14 18.78
C ASP A 541 4.32 13.82 20.14
N HIS A 542 3.26 13.97 20.93
CA HIS A 542 3.34 14.56 22.27
C HIS A 542 3.31 13.51 23.38
N TYR A 543 3.20 12.22 23.05
CA TYR A 543 3.26 11.11 23.99
C TYR A 543 4.70 10.66 24.20
N VAL A 544 5.47 10.57 23.11
CA VAL A 544 6.87 10.15 23.15
C VAL A 544 7.78 11.34 22.79
N PRO A 545 8.73 11.71 23.67
CA PRO A 545 9.65 12.79 23.38
C PRO A 545 10.47 12.49 22.11
N PHE A 546 10.50 13.45 21.18
CA PHE A 546 11.19 13.37 19.90
C PHE A 546 12.61 12.81 20.01
N HIS A 547 13.41 13.35 20.93
CA HIS A 547 14.80 12.90 21.15
C HIS A 547 14.89 11.49 21.73
N SER A 548 13.91 11.07 22.53
CA SER A 548 13.85 9.72 23.11
C SER A 548 13.62 8.68 22.02
N ALA A 549 12.69 8.94 21.11
CA ALA A 549 12.42 8.09 19.94
C ALA A 549 13.62 7.95 19.01
N LEU A 550 14.38 9.03 18.81
CA LEU A 550 15.55 9.04 17.94
C LEU A 550 16.86 8.61 18.60
N ILE A 551 16.86 8.34 19.91
CA ILE A 551 18.08 8.07 20.69
C ILE A 551 19.09 9.18 20.43
N GLN A 552 18.70 10.40 20.78
CA GLN A 552 19.40 11.63 20.46
C GLN A 552 19.70 12.41 21.74
N LYS A 553 20.92 12.95 21.86
CA LYS A 553 21.29 13.81 22.98
C LYS A 553 20.48 15.11 22.93
N ILE A 554 20.17 15.62 24.12
CA ILE A 554 19.60 16.96 24.30
C ILE A 554 20.68 17.94 24.74
N GLU A 555 20.40 19.24 24.65
CA GLU A 555 21.33 20.28 25.08
C GLU A 555 21.79 20.05 26.52
N ASN A 556 23.10 20.15 26.75
CA ASN A 556 23.68 19.90 28.06
C ASN A 556 23.18 20.93 29.07
N SER A 557 22.85 20.45 30.26
CA SER A 557 22.40 21.25 31.39
C SER A 557 23.09 20.77 32.68
N ASN A 558 23.08 21.62 33.70
CA ASN A 558 23.50 21.24 35.06
C ASN A 558 22.45 20.37 35.77
N ASP A 559 21.28 20.16 35.16
CA ASP A 559 20.26 19.24 35.67
C ASP A 559 20.76 17.78 35.59
N GLN A 560 20.80 17.11 36.76
CA GLN A 560 21.20 15.71 36.88
C GLN A 560 20.37 14.76 36.01
N ARG A 561 19.08 15.08 35.76
CA ARG A 561 18.22 14.29 34.87
C ARG A 561 18.63 14.40 33.42
N VAL A 562 19.01 15.60 32.97
CA VAL A 562 19.53 15.84 31.61
C VAL A 562 20.87 15.13 31.41
N GLN A 563 21.75 15.17 32.40
CA GLN A 563 23.03 14.45 32.37
C GLN A 563 22.81 12.94 32.29
N ALA A 564 21.95 12.38 33.15
CA ALA A 564 21.62 10.96 33.12
C ALA A 564 20.94 10.54 31.80
N TYR A 565 20.10 11.40 31.22
CA TYR A 565 19.51 11.17 29.90
C TYR A 565 20.59 11.09 28.80
N ASN A 566 21.52 12.05 28.76
CA ASN A 566 22.61 12.05 27.78
C ASN A 566 23.58 10.88 27.99
N GLU A 567 23.76 10.40 29.23
CA GLU A 567 24.44 9.14 29.54
C GLU A 567 23.69 7.92 28.98
N ILE A 568 22.36 7.84 29.16
CA ILE A 568 21.52 6.79 28.57
C ILE A 568 21.68 6.73 27.06
N VAL A 569 21.57 7.88 26.39
CA VAL A 569 21.76 7.97 24.93
C VAL A 569 23.15 7.47 24.55
N SER A 570 24.19 7.91 25.26
CA SER A 570 25.57 7.50 24.97
C SER A 570 25.77 5.99 25.16
N ASN A 571 25.21 5.42 26.22
CA ASN A 571 25.25 3.97 26.48
C ASN A 571 24.63 3.19 25.32
N ILE A 572 23.50 3.66 24.78
CA ILE A 572 22.81 2.98 23.67
C ILE A 572 23.60 3.14 22.36
N LEU A 573 23.99 4.38 22.02
CA LEU A 573 24.71 4.66 20.77
C LEU A 573 26.06 3.94 20.69
N SER A 574 26.74 3.73 21.82
CA SER A 574 27.99 2.96 21.87
C SER A 574 27.85 1.51 21.42
N LYS A 575 26.61 1.00 21.36
CA LYS A 575 26.25 -0.37 20.98
C LYS A 575 25.56 -0.43 19.63
N CYS A 576 25.61 0.62 18.81
CA CYS A 576 25.03 0.59 17.48
C CYS A 576 26.12 0.75 16.43
N GLY A 577 26.14 -0.13 15.44
CA GLY A 577 27.05 0.00 14.30
C GLY A 577 26.56 1.00 13.25
N LYS A 578 25.26 0.96 12.93
CA LYS A 578 24.59 1.87 12.00
C LYS A 578 23.22 2.25 12.57
N ILE A 579 22.83 3.53 12.43
CA ILE A 579 21.49 4.01 12.78
C ILE A 579 20.93 4.85 11.64
N ASP A 580 19.73 4.50 11.19
CA ASP A 580 18.91 5.30 10.29
C ASP A 580 17.78 5.97 11.09
N ARG A 581 17.80 7.30 11.15
CA ARG A 581 16.81 8.12 11.85
C ARG A 581 15.82 8.73 10.87
N PHE A 582 14.54 8.58 11.18
CA PHE A 582 13.43 9.06 10.39
C PHE A 582 12.57 9.99 11.25
N ASP A 583 12.41 11.24 10.83
CA ASP A 583 11.40 12.15 11.38
C ASP A 583 10.25 12.24 10.38
N ILE A 584 9.07 11.83 10.83
CA ILE A 584 7.85 11.72 10.03
C ILE A 584 6.94 12.88 10.39
N ASN A 585 6.55 13.65 9.38
CA ASN A 585 5.62 14.74 9.52
C ASN A 585 4.27 14.39 8.88
N PHE A 586 3.24 14.24 9.71
CA PHE A 586 1.89 13.87 9.30
C PHE A 586 1.01 15.09 9.01
N LEU A 587 0.04 14.93 8.10
CA LEU A 587 -1.06 15.90 7.97
C LEU A 587 -2.13 15.60 9.03
N ILE A 588 -2.11 16.33 10.14
CA ILE A 588 -3.08 16.18 11.24
C ILE A 588 -4.20 17.21 11.05
N THR A 589 -5.41 16.74 10.74
CA THR A 589 -6.59 17.61 10.55
C THR A 589 -7.27 17.96 11.88
N LYS A 590 -7.98 19.10 11.93
CA LYS A 590 -8.71 19.55 13.14
C LYS A 590 -9.70 18.52 13.68
N LYS A 591 -10.39 17.78 12.81
CA LYS A 591 -11.29 16.67 13.21
C LYS A 591 -10.57 15.54 13.95
N LYS A 592 -9.29 15.27 13.66
CA LYS A 592 -8.45 14.31 14.41
C LYS A 592 -7.95 14.90 15.73
N LEU A 593 -7.66 16.20 15.77
CA LEU A 593 -7.24 16.93 16.98
C LEU A 593 -8.32 17.01 18.05
N ASP A 594 -9.58 17.24 17.66
CA ASP A 594 -10.72 17.37 18.59
C ASP A 594 -11.07 16.05 19.30
N LYS A 595 -10.62 14.90 18.77
CA LYS A 595 -10.80 13.59 19.40
C LYS A 595 -9.69 13.22 20.38
N PHE A 596 -8.43 13.60 20.13
CA PHE A 596 -7.31 13.30 21.03
C PHE A 596 -6.13 14.28 20.83
N ILE A 597 -5.96 15.23 21.75
CA ILE A 597 -4.82 16.15 21.75
C ILE A 597 -3.53 15.35 21.98
N GLY A 598 -2.61 15.35 21.02
CA GLY A 598 -1.26 14.77 21.14
C GLY A 598 -1.10 13.28 20.80
N ARG A 599 -2.18 12.47 20.83
CA ARG A 599 -2.17 11.03 20.47
C ARG A 599 -2.15 10.78 18.96
N ALA A 600 -2.64 11.74 18.17
CA ALA A 600 -2.86 11.54 16.73
C ALA A 600 -1.59 11.06 16.02
N ALA A 601 -0.47 11.81 16.11
CA ALA A 601 0.79 11.41 15.47
C ALA A 601 1.35 10.07 16.00
N HIS A 602 1.15 9.78 17.30
CA HIS A 602 1.67 8.56 17.92
C HIS A 602 1.08 7.29 17.30
N ILE A 603 -0.20 7.33 16.89
CA ILE A 603 -0.89 6.19 16.28
C ILE A 603 -0.67 6.13 14.77
N GLU A 604 -0.42 7.27 14.11
CA GLU A 604 -0.23 7.31 12.66
C GLU A 604 0.96 6.45 12.19
N PHE A 605 1.94 6.13 13.04
CA PHE A 605 3.00 5.17 12.68
C PHE A 605 2.50 3.77 12.30
N ILE A 606 1.35 3.36 12.84
CA ILE A 606 0.75 2.03 12.62
C ILE A 606 -0.61 2.10 11.93
N ASP A 607 -1.27 3.26 11.95
CA ASP A 607 -2.62 3.47 11.40
C ASP A 607 -2.63 4.34 10.12
N ASN A 608 -1.48 4.89 9.71
CA ASN A 608 -1.36 5.59 8.42
C ASN A 608 -0.87 4.62 7.33
N LEU A 609 -1.81 4.06 6.57
CA LEU A 609 -1.51 3.12 5.48
C LEU A 609 -0.52 3.69 4.44
N ILE A 610 -0.60 5.00 4.15
CA ILE A 610 0.30 5.66 3.19
C ILE A 610 1.73 5.67 3.72
N LEU A 611 1.96 5.97 5.00
CA LEU A 611 3.30 5.88 5.60
C LEU A 611 3.86 4.47 5.46
N VAL A 612 3.07 3.45 5.82
CA VAL A 612 3.50 2.04 5.81
C VAL A 612 3.91 1.63 4.39
N LYS A 613 3.09 1.95 3.39
CA LYS A 613 3.41 1.73 1.97
C LYS A 613 4.67 2.49 1.55
N MET A 614 4.71 3.80 1.78
CA MET A 614 5.87 4.63 1.45
C MET A 614 7.16 4.03 2.02
N PHE A 615 7.14 3.63 3.28
CA PHE A 615 8.32 3.12 3.94
C PHE A 615 8.76 1.75 3.38
N ILE A 616 7.83 0.80 3.28
CA ILE A 616 8.14 -0.56 2.81
C ILE A 616 8.60 -0.58 1.35
N TYR A 617 8.01 0.25 0.49
CA TYR A 617 8.38 0.29 -0.93
C TYR A 617 9.63 1.13 -1.20
N LEU A 618 9.88 2.22 -0.46
CA LEU A 618 11.07 3.05 -0.65
C LEU A 618 12.31 2.54 0.08
N TYR A 619 12.12 1.75 1.13
CA TYR A 619 13.20 1.23 1.98
C TYR A 619 13.12 -0.29 2.14
N ASP A 620 12.95 -0.99 1.02
CA ASP A 620 12.84 -2.44 1.01
C ASP A 620 14.15 -3.14 1.40
N GLU A 621 15.29 -2.43 1.38
CA GLU A 621 16.59 -2.93 1.84
C GLU A 621 16.63 -3.37 3.30
N TYR A 622 15.65 -2.95 4.12
CA TYR A 622 15.52 -3.38 5.50
C TYR A 622 14.87 -4.77 5.65
N PHE A 623 14.33 -5.31 4.55
CA PHE A 623 13.57 -6.56 4.53
C PHE A 623 14.06 -7.56 3.46
N HIS A 624 14.92 -7.13 2.52
CA HIS A 624 15.51 -7.97 1.46
C HIS A 624 16.64 -8.87 1.90
#